data_AF-A0A8S3IR93-F1
#
_entry.id   AF-A0A8S3IR93-F1
#
_cell.length_a   1.000
_cell.length_b   1.000
_cell.length_c   1.000
_cell.angle_alpha   90.00
_cell.angle_beta   90.00
_cell.angle_gamma   90.00
#
_symmetry.space_group_name_H-M   'P 1'
#
loop_
_entity.id
_entity.type
_entity.pdbx_description
1 polymer ?
#
loop_
_entity_poly.entity_id
_entity_poly.type
_entity_poly.pdbx_seq_one_letter_code
_entity_poly.pdbx_strand_id
1 'polypeptide(L)'
;MATSKLSSSTNVAGATAEKRARKKLDTIRQIEKQMQKSWASLKLFEADAPDDITNNSNTFLVTFPYPYMNGCLHLGHTFSLSKCEFAVGFQRLRGKHCLFPFGFHCTGMPIRAAADKLKREIEEYGFPPQFPIDTNQKDEDDKTSTPKHSENSKTDNKSKSKKVNAAFIIF
;
A
#
# COMPACT_ATOMS: atom_id res chain seq x y z
N MET A 1 -56.13 -0.75 -31.03
CA MET A 1 -54.84 -0.02 -31.06
C MET A 1 -53.97 -0.58 -29.95
N ALA A 2 -52.91 -1.29 -30.32
CA ALA A 2 -52.02 -1.99 -29.40
C ALA A 2 -50.70 -1.24 -29.20
N THR A 3 -50.09 -1.49 -28.04
CA THR A 3 -48.66 -1.25 -27.67
C THR A 3 -48.29 0.22 -27.38
N SER A 4 -47.42 0.56 -26.43
CA SER A 4 -46.33 -0.19 -25.78
C SER A 4 -45.96 0.44 -24.42
N LYS A 5 -45.74 -0.39 -23.39
CA LYS A 5 -44.98 -0.05 -22.18
C LYS A 5 -43.51 -0.30 -22.50
N LEU A 6 -42.67 0.74 -22.54
CA LEU A 6 -41.23 0.61 -22.77
C LEU A 6 -40.46 0.63 -21.44
N SER A 7 -40.19 -0.57 -20.95
CA SER A 7 -38.91 -1.05 -20.41
C SER A 7 -38.08 -0.14 -19.46
N SER A 8 -38.20 -0.42 -18.16
CA SER A 8 -37.23 -0.11 -17.10
C SER A 8 -36.19 -1.23 -16.95
N SER A 9 -35.32 -1.45 -17.94
CA SER A 9 -34.47 -2.66 -17.99
C SER A 9 -32.94 -2.42 -17.93
N THR A 10 -32.47 -1.19 -17.74
CA THR A 10 -31.03 -0.87 -17.87
C THR A 10 -30.19 -1.01 -16.59
N ASN A 11 -30.79 -1.22 -15.40
CA ASN A 11 -30.04 -1.24 -14.13
C ASN A 11 -29.78 -2.64 -13.52
N VAL A 12 -30.29 -3.73 -14.12
CA VAL A 12 -30.18 -5.08 -13.54
C VAL A 12 -28.87 -5.78 -13.95
N ALA A 13 -28.34 -5.48 -15.13
CA ALA A 13 -27.12 -6.11 -15.64
C ALA A 13 -25.85 -5.70 -14.85
N GLY A 14 -25.73 -4.42 -14.47
CA GLY A 14 -24.61 -3.89 -13.67
C GLY A 14 -24.53 -4.49 -12.27
N ALA A 15 -25.66 -4.54 -11.56
CA ALA A 15 -25.75 -5.13 -10.22
C ALA A 15 -25.41 -6.63 -10.21
N THR A 16 -25.77 -7.37 -11.26
CA THR A 16 -25.49 -8.82 -11.35
C THR A 16 -24.02 -9.11 -11.65
N ALA A 17 -23.37 -8.27 -12.46
CA ALA A 17 -21.94 -8.36 -12.76
C ALA A 17 -21.08 -8.00 -11.53
N GLU A 18 -21.41 -6.94 -10.80
CA GLU A 18 -20.76 -6.59 -9.54
C GLU A 18 -20.91 -7.69 -8.48
N LYS A 19 -22.11 -8.27 -8.36
CA LYS A 19 -22.39 -9.36 -7.41
C LYS A 19 -21.61 -10.63 -7.77
N ARG A 20 -21.41 -10.93 -9.06
CA ARG A 20 -20.57 -12.04 -9.55
C ARG A 20 -19.07 -11.78 -9.35
N ALA A 21 -18.60 -10.54 -9.54
CA ALA A 21 -17.21 -10.16 -9.32
C ALA A 21 -16.80 -10.29 -7.84
N ARG A 22 -17.68 -9.88 -6.91
CA ARG A 22 -17.48 -10.07 -5.46
C ARG A 22 -17.35 -11.55 -5.08
N LYS A 23 -18.18 -12.42 -5.67
CA LYS A 23 -18.12 -13.88 -5.42
C LYS A 23 -16.74 -14.49 -5.75
N LYS A 24 -16.13 -14.11 -6.87
CA LYS A 24 -14.80 -14.61 -7.25
C LYS A 24 -13.72 -14.18 -6.26
N LEU A 25 -13.75 -12.91 -5.88
CA LEU A 25 -12.80 -12.34 -4.92
C LEU A 25 -12.95 -12.95 -3.53
N ASP A 26 -14.19 -13.23 -3.09
CA ASP A 26 -14.44 -13.92 -1.82
C ASP A 26 -13.90 -15.35 -1.83
N THR A 27 -14.04 -16.07 -2.95
CA THR A 27 -13.44 -17.40 -3.13
C THR A 27 -11.91 -17.35 -3.01
N ILE A 28 -11.25 -16.39 -3.67
CA ILE A 28 -9.78 -16.24 -3.59
C ILE A 28 -9.35 -15.94 -2.14
N ARG A 29 -10.03 -15.03 -1.45
CA ARG A 29 -9.76 -14.71 -0.03
C ARG A 29 -9.95 -15.92 0.89
N GLN A 30 -10.92 -16.77 0.61
CA GLN A 30 -11.14 -17.98 1.38
C GLN A 30 -9.97 -18.97 1.21
N ILE A 31 -9.54 -19.19 -0.03
CA ILE A 31 -8.40 -20.06 -0.34
C ILE A 31 -7.12 -19.50 0.30
N GLU A 32 -6.90 -18.19 0.20
CA GLU A 32 -5.75 -17.49 0.79
C GLU A 32 -5.65 -17.75 2.30
N LYS A 33 -6.74 -17.55 3.04
CA LYS A 33 -6.79 -17.81 4.49
C LYS A 33 -6.55 -19.29 4.83
N GLN A 34 -7.09 -20.20 4.03
CA GLN A 34 -6.86 -21.64 4.22
C GLN A 34 -5.39 -22.00 4.04
N MET A 35 -4.74 -21.48 2.98
CA MET A 35 -3.32 -21.75 2.71
C MET A 35 -2.42 -21.12 3.77
N GLN A 36 -2.67 -19.87 4.18
CA GLN A 36 -1.93 -19.21 5.25
C GLN A 36 -1.98 -20.02 6.56
N LYS A 37 -3.16 -20.57 6.91
CA LYS A 37 -3.31 -21.43 8.08
C LYS A 37 -2.50 -22.72 7.95
N SER A 38 -2.55 -23.38 6.79
CA SER A 38 -1.78 -24.60 6.54
C SER A 38 -0.28 -24.36 6.60
N TRP A 39 0.21 -23.25 6.03
CA TRP A 39 1.62 -22.87 6.08
C TRP A 39 2.09 -22.61 7.51
N ALA A 40 1.28 -21.94 8.32
CA ALA A 40 1.58 -21.69 9.73
C ALA A 40 1.60 -22.99 10.55
N SER A 41 0.66 -23.91 10.33
CA SER A 41 0.64 -25.20 11.05
C SER A 41 1.82 -26.11 10.71
N LEU A 42 2.26 -26.07 9.46
CA LEU A 42 3.39 -26.88 8.97
C LEU A 42 4.75 -26.20 9.18
N LYS A 43 4.77 -24.93 9.60
CA LYS A 43 5.98 -24.14 9.82
C LYS A 43 6.95 -24.14 8.62
N LEU A 44 6.41 -24.17 7.40
CA LEU A 44 7.20 -24.35 6.16
C LEU A 44 8.25 -23.27 5.89
N PHE A 45 8.10 -22.11 6.52
CA PHE A 45 8.99 -20.95 6.33
C PHE A 45 9.87 -20.68 7.57
N GLU A 46 9.78 -21.50 8.61
CA GLU A 46 10.77 -21.53 9.69
C GLU A 46 11.99 -22.30 9.17
N ALA A 47 13.14 -21.62 9.08
CA ALA A 47 14.38 -22.21 8.58
C ALA A 47 15.44 -22.14 9.68
N ASP A 48 15.92 -23.29 10.10
CA ASP A 48 17.04 -23.41 11.03
C ASP A 48 18.37 -23.30 10.28
N ALA A 49 19.41 -22.89 11.02
CA ALA A 49 20.76 -22.87 10.49
C ALA A 49 21.24 -24.32 10.22
N PRO A 50 21.91 -24.60 9.09
CA PRO A 50 22.46 -25.92 8.84
C PRO A 50 23.57 -26.24 9.84
N ASP A 51 23.59 -27.47 10.36
CA ASP A 51 24.61 -27.94 11.32
C ASP A 51 26.02 -28.00 10.70
N ASP A 52 26.11 -28.15 9.38
CA ASP A 52 27.36 -28.30 8.64
C ASP A 52 27.73 -27.01 7.90
N ILE A 53 28.69 -26.28 8.48
CA ILE A 53 29.20 -25.00 7.97
C ILE A 53 29.82 -25.17 6.56
N THR A 54 30.23 -26.38 6.17
CA THR A 54 30.87 -26.66 4.88
C THR A 54 29.88 -26.72 3.71
N ASN A 55 28.60 -26.97 3.97
CA ASN A 55 27.51 -26.99 2.99
C ASN A 55 26.77 -25.64 2.82
N ASN A 56 27.33 -24.55 3.37
CA ASN A 56 26.76 -23.20 3.32
C ASN A 56 26.55 -22.62 1.91
N SER A 57 27.03 -23.28 0.86
CA SER A 57 27.02 -22.78 -0.52
C SER A 57 25.61 -22.59 -1.10
N ASN A 58 24.57 -23.17 -0.48
CA ASN A 58 23.19 -23.10 -0.94
C ASN A 58 22.24 -22.27 -0.06
N THR A 59 22.76 -21.41 0.82
CA THR A 59 21.93 -20.48 1.62
C THR A 59 21.57 -19.21 0.86
N PHE A 60 20.38 -18.67 1.10
CA PHE A 60 19.90 -17.43 0.51
C PHE A 60 19.18 -16.59 1.56
N LEU A 61 19.85 -15.54 2.04
CA LEU A 61 19.28 -14.59 2.98
C LEU A 61 18.85 -13.34 2.23
N VAL A 62 17.61 -12.91 2.46
CA VAL A 62 17.12 -11.61 2.00
C VAL A 62 16.59 -10.85 3.19
N THR A 63 16.89 -9.57 3.27
CA THR A 63 16.38 -8.69 4.32
C THR A 63 15.64 -7.52 3.70
N PHE A 64 14.51 -7.16 4.31
CA PHE A 64 13.80 -5.93 4.00
C PHE A 64 14.04 -4.93 5.14
N PRO A 65 14.41 -3.67 4.84
CA PRO A 65 14.52 -2.64 5.87
C PRO A 65 13.21 -2.52 6.66
N TYR A 66 13.26 -2.79 7.96
CA TYR A 66 12.07 -2.85 8.79
C TYR A 66 11.33 -1.48 8.81
N PRO A 67 10.02 -1.46 8.51
CA PRO A 67 9.28 -0.20 8.34
C PRO A 67 8.97 0.48 9.68
N TYR A 68 8.83 1.80 9.66
CA TYR A 68 8.41 2.60 10.83
C TYR A 68 6.96 2.33 11.24
N MET A 69 6.75 2.09 12.53
CA MET A 69 5.44 1.81 13.13
C MET A 69 4.70 3.07 13.59
N ASN A 70 4.76 4.14 12.79
CA ASN A 70 3.97 5.36 13.02
C ASN A 70 2.60 5.31 12.31
N GLY A 71 2.25 4.19 11.68
CA GLY A 71 0.98 3.98 10.99
C GLY A 71 0.89 2.62 10.30
N CYS A 72 -0.15 2.44 9.47
CA CYS A 72 -0.34 1.23 8.68
C CYS A 72 0.61 1.16 7.48
N LEU A 73 0.99 -0.06 7.07
CA LEU A 73 1.77 -0.27 5.87
C LEU A 73 0.96 0.12 4.62
N HIS A 74 1.44 1.14 3.90
CA HIS A 74 0.89 1.52 2.59
C HIS A 74 1.48 0.67 1.45
N LEU A 75 0.86 0.77 0.26
CA LEU A 75 1.19 -0.03 -0.93
C LEU A 75 2.66 0.09 -1.38
N GLY A 76 3.32 1.21 -1.07
CA GLY A 76 4.74 1.41 -1.36
C GLY A 76 5.64 0.44 -0.58
N HIS A 77 5.27 0.09 0.65
CA HIS A 77 5.98 -0.96 1.40
C HIS A 77 5.79 -2.31 0.72
N THR A 78 4.56 -2.67 0.35
CA THR A 78 4.25 -3.93 -0.34
C THR A 78 4.99 -4.03 -1.67
N PHE A 79 5.08 -2.95 -2.43
CA PHE A 79 5.83 -2.91 -3.69
C PHE A 79 7.31 -3.24 -3.48
N SER A 80 7.96 -2.60 -2.51
CA SER A 80 9.36 -2.87 -2.21
C SER A 80 9.58 -4.27 -1.63
N LEU A 81 8.67 -4.72 -0.75
CA LEU A 81 8.69 -6.05 -0.13
C LEU A 81 8.53 -7.18 -1.15
N SER A 82 7.67 -6.99 -2.15
CA SER A 82 7.37 -8.03 -3.14
C SER A 82 8.59 -8.48 -3.93
N LYS A 83 9.59 -7.61 -4.13
CA LYS A 83 10.86 -7.95 -4.78
C LYS A 83 11.62 -9.03 -4.01
N CYS A 84 11.69 -8.86 -2.68
CA CYS A 84 12.31 -9.82 -1.78
C CYS A 84 11.53 -11.15 -1.78
N GLU A 85 10.21 -11.07 -1.68
CA GLU A 85 9.33 -12.23 -1.64
C GLU A 85 9.44 -13.10 -2.91
N PHE A 86 9.43 -12.48 -4.08
CA PHE A 86 9.58 -13.20 -5.35
C PHE A 86 10.99 -13.78 -5.52
N ALA A 87 12.03 -13.08 -5.07
CA ALA A 87 13.40 -13.60 -5.09
C ALA A 87 13.53 -14.85 -4.21
N VAL A 88 12.98 -14.83 -3.00
CA VAL A 88 12.97 -15.97 -2.07
C VAL A 88 12.18 -17.14 -2.63
N GLY A 89 10.99 -16.90 -3.18
CA GLY A 89 10.18 -17.94 -3.83
C GLY A 89 10.92 -18.62 -4.98
N PHE A 90 11.58 -17.84 -5.85
CA PHE A 90 12.38 -18.38 -6.95
C PHE A 90 13.59 -19.19 -6.46
N GLN A 91 14.34 -18.69 -5.48
CA GLN A 91 15.52 -19.39 -4.98
C GLN A 91 15.16 -20.67 -4.21
N ARG A 92 14.01 -20.69 -3.51
CA ARG A 92 13.48 -21.90 -2.88
C ARG A 92 13.16 -22.99 -3.90
N LEU A 93 12.58 -22.61 -5.06
CA LEU A 93 12.36 -23.54 -6.17
C LEU A 93 13.66 -24.06 -6.80
N ARG A 94 14.76 -23.30 -6.71
CA ARG A 94 16.10 -23.73 -7.12
C ARG A 94 16.81 -24.63 -6.08
N GLY A 95 16.13 -25.01 -5.00
CA GLY A 95 16.68 -25.87 -3.96
C GLY A 95 17.59 -25.16 -2.95
N LYS A 96 17.57 -23.82 -2.91
CA LYS A 96 18.33 -23.06 -1.90
C LYS A 96 17.58 -23.00 -0.57
N HIS A 97 18.33 -23.05 0.52
CA HIS A 97 17.83 -22.78 1.87
C HIS A 97 17.62 -21.28 2.04
N CYS A 98 16.37 -20.84 1.98
CA CYS A 98 16.03 -19.42 1.99
C CYS A 98 15.52 -18.95 3.35
N LEU A 99 16.08 -17.85 3.85
CA LEU A 99 15.64 -17.17 5.06
C LEU A 99 15.21 -15.74 4.72
N PHE A 100 14.00 -15.38 5.14
CA PHE A 100 13.44 -14.03 4.95
C PHE A 100 12.82 -13.54 6.26
N PRO A 101 13.61 -12.92 7.15
CA PRO A 101 13.10 -12.38 8.39
C PRO A 101 12.43 -11.02 8.15
N PHE A 102 11.44 -10.71 8.97
CA PHE A 102 10.75 -9.43 8.96
C PHE A 102 10.73 -8.84 10.38
N GLY A 103 11.01 -7.53 10.49
CA GLY A 103 11.03 -6.80 11.75
C GLY A 103 10.21 -5.51 11.69
N PHE A 104 10.06 -4.85 12.83
CA PHE A 104 9.27 -3.62 12.95
C PHE A 104 10.12 -2.51 13.61
N HIS A 105 10.15 -1.32 13.01
CA HIS A 105 10.86 -0.17 13.56
C HIS A 105 9.97 0.61 14.54
N CYS A 106 10.28 0.52 15.84
CA CYS A 106 9.58 1.31 16.87
C CYS A 106 10.46 2.40 17.49
N THR A 107 11.74 2.48 17.11
CA THR A 107 12.62 3.57 17.58
C THR A 107 12.44 4.83 16.74
N GLY A 108 12.58 5.98 17.37
CA GLY A 108 12.59 7.28 16.70
C GLY A 108 11.56 8.28 17.22
N MET A 109 11.80 9.56 16.92
CA MET A 109 10.93 10.68 17.30
C MET A 109 9.55 10.71 16.63
N PRO A 110 9.33 10.20 15.39
CA PRO A 110 8.03 10.34 14.73
C PRO A 110 6.85 9.74 15.49
N ILE A 111 7.06 8.60 16.15
CA ILE A 111 6.01 7.91 16.93
C ILE A 111 5.63 8.76 18.14
N ARG A 112 6.64 9.28 18.86
CA ARG A 112 6.42 10.15 20.00
C ARG A 112 5.78 11.48 19.60
N ALA A 113 6.27 12.11 18.54
CA ALA A 113 5.71 13.38 18.05
C ALA A 113 4.23 13.24 17.66
N ALA A 114 3.84 12.13 17.06
CA ALA A 114 2.44 11.84 16.75
C ALA A 114 1.60 11.64 18.02
N ALA A 115 2.11 10.90 19.01
CA ALA A 115 1.43 10.71 20.30
C ALA A 115 1.27 12.02 21.09
N ASP A 116 2.33 12.83 21.15
CA ASP A 116 2.33 14.13 21.83
C ASP A 116 1.37 15.11 21.15
N LYS A 117 1.30 15.10 19.81
CA LYS A 117 0.32 15.89 19.05
C LYS A 117 -1.12 15.50 19.40
N LEU A 118 -1.42 14.19 19.41
CA LEU A 118 -2.76 13.69 19.78
C LEU A 118 -3.13 14.04 21.22
N LYS A 119 -2.18 13.91 22.15
CA LYS A 119 -2.38 14.31 23.55
C LYS A 119 -2.78 15.78 23.65
N ARG A 120 -2.07 16.67 22.96
CA ARG A 120 -2.38 18.10 22.94
C ARG A 120 -3.77 18.37 22.35
N GLU A 121 -4.14 17.72 21.25
CA GLU A 121 -5.46 17.89 20.63
C GLU A 121 -6.60 17.45 21.55
N ILE A 122 -6.41 16.39 22.33
CA ILE A 122 -7.39 15.93 23.32
C ILE A 122 -7.50 16.92 24.48
N GLU A 123 -6.37 17.46 24.96
CA GLU A 123 -6.34 18.45 26.05
C GLU A 123 -6.96 19.79 25.65
N GLU A 124 -6.74 20.24 24.41
CA GLU A 124 -7.19 21.54 23.91
C GLU A 124 -8.64 21.53 23.41
N TYR A 125 -9.05 20.47 22.70
CA TYR A 125 -10.35 20.42 22.00
C TYR A 125 -11.34 19.40 22.59
N GLY A 126 -10.91 18.59 23.58
CA GLY A 126 -11.73 17.56 24.21
C GLY A 126 -11.87 16.27 23.38
N PHE A 127 -12.83 15.41 23.76
CA PHE A 127 -13.12 14.14 23.08
C PHE A 127 -14.65 13.95 22.93
N PRO A 128 -15.23 14.05 21.71
CA PRO A 128 -14.58 14.28 20.41
C PRO A 128 -14.03 15.71 20.28
N PRO A 129 -12.89 15.90 19.58
CA PRO A 129 -12.25 17.20 19.46
C PRO A 129 -13.12 18.18 18.66
N GLN A 130 -13.38 19.37 19.22
CA GLN A 130 -14.04 20.49 18.53
C GLN A 130 -12.99 21.49 18.05
N PHE A 131 -12.61 21.40 16.77
CA PHE A 131 -11.64 22.31 16.18
C PHE A 131 -12.26 23.68 15.86
N PRO A 132 -11.50 24.79 16.00
CA PRO A 132 -11.95 26.11 15.58
C PRO A 132 -12.30 26.14 14.09
N ILE A 133 -13.38 26.83 13.72
CA ILE A 133 -13.74 27.10 12.33
C ILE A 133 -13.06 28.42 11.94
N ASP A 134 -12.16 28.40 10.97
CA ASP A 134 -11.56 29.62 10.43
C ASP A 134 -12.64 30.43 9.69
N THR A 135 -13.09 31.53 10.30
CA THR A 135 -14.15 32.40 9.76
C THR A 135 -13.72 33.26 8.56
N ASN A 136 -12.56 33.03 7.97
CA ASN A 136 -12.05 33.73 6.78
C ASN A 136 -12.18 32.92 5.47
N GLN A 137 -13.00 31.87 5.45
CA GLN A 137 -13.48 31.19 4.23
C GLN A 137 -15.01 31.28 4.12
N LYS A 138 -15.54 32.49 4.23
CA LYS A 138 -16.84 32.84 3.64
C LYS A 138 -16.53 33.82 2.52
N ASP A 139 -17.09 33.57 1.34
CA ASP A 139 -16.86 34.24 0.06
C ASP A 139 -15.75 33.54 -0.77
N GLU A 140 -16.12 32.51 -1.53
CA GLU A 140 -15.53 32.13 -2.85
C GLU A 140 -16.13 30.82 -3.42
N ASP A 141 -17.06 30.13 -2.75
CA ASP A 141 -17.72 28.93 -3.28
C ASP A 141 -19.18 29.17 -3.77
N ASP A 142 -19.47 30.33 -4.36
CA ASP A 142 -20.69 30.50 -5.18
C ASP A 142 -20.40 31.20 -6.50
N LYS A 143 -20.05 30.39 -7.52
CA LYS A 143 -20.54 30.51 -8.92
C LYS A 143 -20.00 29.37 -9.79
N THR A 144 -20.88 28.44 -10.13
CA THR A 144 -20.69 27.49 -11.24
C THR A 144 -21.30 28.09 -12.51
N SER A 145 -20.53 28.33 -13.59
CA SER A 145 -20.94 28.06 -15.00
C SER A 145 -20.03 28.70 -16.09
N THR A 146 -19.36 27.83 -16.85
CA THR A 146 -19.01 27.88 -18.31
C THR A 146 -17.82 28.70 -18.87
N PRO A 147 -17.20 28.21 -19.98
CA PRO A 147 -15.79 28.42 -20.34
C PRO A 147 -15.56 29.38 -21.51
N LYS A 148 -14.41 30.07 -21.57
CA LYS A 148 -13.89 30.70 -22.80
C LYS A 148 -12.38 30.54 -22.96
N HIS A 149 -12.03 30.06 -24.14
CA HIS A 149 -10.71 29.89 -24.77
C HIS A 149 -10.08 31.24 -25.17
N SER A 150 -8.75 31.35 -25.09
CA SER A 150 -7.79 31.95 -26.07
C SER A 150 -6.50 32.35 -25.33
N GLU A 151 -5.39 31.62 -25.49
CA GLU A 151 -4.24 31.99 -26.38
C GLU A 151 -3.56 33.33 -26.00
N ASN A 152 -2.24 33.52 -25.91
CA ASN A 152 -1.03 32.71 -26.08
C ASN A 152 0.14 33.66 -25.69
N SER A 153 1.14 33.24 -24.92
CA SER A 153 2.50 33.81 -25.02
C SER A 153 3.55 32.84 -24.48
N LYS A 154 4.20 32.14 -25.41
CA LYS A 154 5.50 31.52 -25.21
C LYS A 154 6.57 32.61 -25.14
N THR A 155 7.49 32.50 -24.19
CA THR A 155 8.92 32.71 -24.47
C THR A 155 9.74 31.69 -23.70
N ASP A 156 10.58 30.99 -24.44
CA ASP A 156 11.44 29.89 -24.03
C ASP A 156 12.72 30.37 -23.32
N ASN A 157 13.21 29.58 -22.35
CA ASN A 157 14.49 28.83 -22.41
C ASN A 157 15.33 28.79 -21.10
N LYS A 158 15.42 27.54 -20.59
CA LYS A 158 16.67 26.76 -20.36
C LYS A 158 17.57 27.12 -19.16
N SER A 159 17.60 26.24 -18.16
CA SER A 159 18.87 25.66 -17.68
C SER A 159 18.74 24.43 -16.75
N LYS A 160 19.28 23.31 -17.27
CA LYS A 160 20.11 22.26 -16.61
C LYS A 160 19.46 21.32 -15.57
N SER A 161 18.97 20.19 -16.10
CA SER A 161 18.84 18.93 -15.37
C SER A 161 20.23 18.41 -14.93
N LYS A 162 20.45 18.30 -13.62
CA LYS A 162 21.58 17.53 -13.05
C LYS A 162 21.13 16.08 -12.91
N LYS A 163 21.69 15.20 -13.75
CA LYS A 163 21.70 13.75 -13.52
C LYS A 163 22.47 13.49 -12.23
N VAL A 164 21.78 13.07 -11.17
CA VAL A 164 22.41 12.41 -10.02
C VAL A 164 22.37 10.91 -10.28
N ASN A 165 23.55 10.34 -10.53
CA ASN A 165 23.72 8.89 -10.58
C ASN A 165 23.54 8.36 -9.16
N ALA A 166 22.42 7.71 -8.86
CA ALA A 166 22.25 6.96 -7.62
C ALA A 166 23.11 5.70 -7.71
N ALA A 167 24.24 5.69 -6.99
CA ALA A 167 25.05 4.50 -6.79
C ALA A 167 24.24 3.53 -5.93
N PHE A 168 23.89 2.39 -6.52
CA PHE A 168 23.27 1.26 -5.85
C PHE A 168 24.37 0.52 -5.09
N ILE A 169 24.56 0.84 -3.81
CA ILE A 169 25.46 0.10 -2.93
C ILE A 169 24.62 -1.02 -2.30
N ILE A 170 24.88 -2.23 -2.78
CA ILE A 170 24.41 -3.49 -2.19
C ILE A 170 25.34 -3.79 -1.02
N PHE A 171 24.79 -3.86 0.19
CA PHE A 171 25.32 -4.68 1.28
C PHE A 171 24.25 -5.70 1.64
#